data_AF-B1XVA3-F1
#
_entry.id   AF-B1XVA3-F1
#
_cell.length_a   1.000
_cell.length_b   1.000
_cell.length_c   1.000
_cell.angle_alpha   90.00
_cell.angle_beta   90.00
_cell.angle_gamma   90.00
#
_symmetry.space_group_name_H-M   'P 1'
#
loop_
_entity.id
_entity.type
_entity.pdbx_description
1 polymer ?
#
loop_
_entity_poly.entity_id
_entity_poly.type
_entity_poly.pdbx_seq_one_letter_code
_entity_poly.pdbx_strand_id
1 'polypeptide(L)'
;MIETAIGLDQLKEIANSNQVIRLALGNLDLQADLGMVCDRQETELQTARYQIVLASRLAQIAPPIDGVTPSTDDVERIADDTERAKRMGFGGKLCIHPKQVSIVIAAFTPTEEELAWAQRVIEADKASKGGAVKLNGRILDGRMIDRPVILLAQRTLAIPYIKDGRVKAFGTTTFKRLPAIPNIPTLDE
;
A
#
# COMPACT_ATOMS: atom_id res chain seq x y z
N MET A 1 -0.40 4.82 -16.57
CA MET A 1 -0.06 3.41 -16.32
C MET A 1 1.41 3.24 -16.64
N ILE A 2 2.12 2.35 -15.96
CA ILE A 2 3.55 2.08 -16.12
C ILE A 2 3.66 0.65 -16.63
N GLU A 3 3.92 0.52 -17.91
CA GLU A 3 3.76 -0.74 -18.65
C GLU A 3 4.80 -0.93 -19.76
N THR A 4 5.80 -0.05 -19.83
CA THR A 4 6.93 -0.11 -20.77
C THR A 4 8.21 0.30 -20.06
N ALA A 5 9.36 -0.05 -20.63
CA ALA A 5 10.70 0.32 -20.21
C ALA A 5 10.85 1.84 -20.13
N ILE A 6 10.37 2.56 -21.14
CA ILE A 6 10.37 4.04 -21.17
C ILE A 6 9.51 4.60 -20.05
N GLY A 7 8.33 4.02 -19.81
CA GLY A 7 7.46 4.43 -18.71
C GLY A 7 8.11 4.20 -17.33
N LEU A 8 8.87 3.11 -17.19
CA LEU A 8 9.59 2.80 -15.96
C LEU A 8 10.77 3.76 -15.74
N ASP A 9 11.54 4.07 -16.78
CA ASP A 9 12.65 5.03 -16.75
C ASP A 9 12.18 6.46 -16.40
N GLN A 10 11.04 6.88 -16.95
CA GLN A 10 10.45 8.21 -16.74
C GLN A 10 9.53 8.30 -15.51
N LEU A 11 9.54 7.31 -14.62
CA LEU A 11 8.62 7.21 -13.48
C LEU A 11 8.48 8.51 -12.68
N LYS A 12 9.62 9.16 -12.39
CA LYS A 12 9.64 10.38 -11.58
C LYS A 12 8.94 11.55 -12.27
N GLU A 13 9.17 11.73 -13.57
CA GLU A 13 8.54 12.79 -14.35
C GLU A 13 7.03 12.58 -14.48
N ILE A 14 6.64 11.34 -14.83
CA ILE A 14 5.23 10.95 -14.93
C ILE A 14 4.52 11.17 -13.58
N ALA A 15 5.10 10.69 -12.48
CA ALA A 15 4.48 10.80 -11.16
C ALA A 15 4.30 12.26 -10.70
N ASN A 16 5.19 13.18 -11.08
CA ASN A 16 5.12 14.60 -10.70
C ASN A 16 4.27 15.46 -11.64
N SER A 17 3.73 14.89 -12.72
CA SER A 17 2.88 15.62 -13.65
C SER A 17 1.55 16.04 -12.98
N ASN A 18 1.12 17.29 -13.18
CA ASN A 18 -0.01 17.90 -12.45
C ASN A 18 -1.33 17.11 -12.49
N GLN A 19 -1.59 16.36 -13.55
CA GLN A 19 -2.85 15.62 -13.75
C GLN A 19 -2.78 14.17 -13.23
N VAL A 20 -1.60 13.71 -12.81
CA VAL A 20 -1.40 12.34 -12.32
C VAL A 20 -1.76 12.30 -10.84
N ILE A 21 -2.84 11.59 -10.53
CA ILE A 21 -3.31 11.38 -9.14
C ILE A 21 -2.82 10.05 -8.55
N ARG A 22 -2.37 9.13 -9.40
CA ARG A 22 -2.04 7.73 -9.04
C ARG A 22 -1.33 7.03 -10.20
N LEU A 23 -0.41 6.12 -9.90
CA LEU A 23 0.20 5.20 -10.86
C LEU A 23 -0.49 3.83 -10.83
N ALA A 24 -0.34 3.07 -11.91
CA ALA A 24 -0.76 1.67 -11.99
C ALA A 24 0.29 0.88 -12.76
N LEU A 25 0.55 -0.36 -12.37
CA LEU A 25 1.46 -1.28 -13.08
C LEU A 25 0.67 -2.06 -14.14
N GLY A 26 1.08 -1.97 -15.41
CA GLY A 26 0.68 -2.91 -16.45
C GLY A 26 1.67 -4.07 -16.49
N ASN A 27 1.49 -5.09 -15.65
CA ASN A 27 2.50 -6.12 -15.43
C ASN A 27 2.73 -7.02 -16.64
N LEU A 28 1.70 -7.29 -17.45
CA LEU A 28 1.83 -8.16 -18.63
C LEU A 28 2.52 -7.43 -19.79
N ASP A 29 2.12 -6.19 -20.05
CA ASP A 29 2.71 -5.39 -21.12
C ASP A 29 4.16 -5.01 -20.78
N LEU A 30 4.47 -4.74 -19.50
CA LEU A 30 5.85 -4.49 -19.07
C LEU A 30 6.73 -5.73 -19.27
N GLN A 31 6.20 -6.93 -19.00
CA GLN A 31 6.92 -8.18 -19.27
C GLN A 31 7.18 -8.35 -20.76
N ALA A 32 6.18 -8.10 -21.60
CA ALA A 32 6.33 -8.19 -23.05
C ALA A 32 7.37 -7.19 -23.58
N ASP A 33 7.34 -5.93 -23.12
CA ASP A 33 8.24 -4.87 -23.55
C ASP A 33 9.70 -5.12 -23.10
N LEU A 34 9.90 -5.67 -21.90
CA LEU A 34 11.23 -6.01 -21.36
C LEU A 34 11.71 -7.41 -21.77
N GLY A 35 10.91 -8.21 -22.47
CA GLY A 35 11.22 -9.59 -22.82
C GLY A 35 11.34 -10.52 -21.60
N MET A 36 10.60 -10.24 -20.53
CA MET A 36 10.59 -11.04 -19.30
C MET A 36 9.65 -12.24 -19.39
N VAL A 37 10.04 -13.33 -18.74
CA VAL A 37 9.17 -14.48 -18.47
C VAL A 37 9.12 -14.64 -16.96
N CYS A 38 8.06 -14.11 -16.33
CA CYS A 38 7.89 -14.21 -14.88
C CYS A 38 7.28 -15.56 -14.51
N ASP A 39 7.74 -16.11 -13.39
CA ASP A 39 7.10 -17.27 -12.78
C ASP A 39 5.87 -16.84 -11.95
N ARG A 40 5.33 -17.77 -11.15
CA ARG A 40 4.22 -17.47 -10.24
C ARG A 40 4.62 -16.34 -9.27
N GLN A 41 5.81 -16.32 -8.69
CA GLN A 41 6.14 -15.32 -7.68
C GLN A 41 6.38 -13.91 -8.27
N GLU A 42 6.64 -13.82 -9.57
CA GLU A 42 6.96 -12.57 -10.28
C GLU A 42 8.09 -11.79 -9.57
N THR A 43 9.12 -12.50 -9.13
CA THR A 43 10.29 -11.93 -8.47
C THR A 43 11.01 -10.91 -9.35
N GLU A 44 10.94 -11.10 -10.67
CA GLU A 44 11.53 -10.25 -11.70
C GLU A 44 10.91 -8.84 -11.70
N LEU A 45 9.63 -8.73 -11.33
CA LEU A 45 8.89 -7.47 -11.26
C LEU A 45 9.07 -6.73 -9.93
N GLN A 46 9.80 -7.28 -8.95
CA GLN A 46 9.96 -6.66 -7.63
C GLN A 46 10.59 -5.28 -7.71
N THR A 47 11.63 -5.11 -8.53
CA THR A 47 12.30 -3.82 -8.73
C THR A 47 11.35 -2.79 -9.33
N ALA A 48 10.60 -3.15 -10.38
CA ALA A 48 9.62 -2.26 -11.00
C ALA A 48 8.53 -1.84 -10.00
N ARG A 49 7.99 -2.81 -9.23
CA ARG A 49 7.00 -2.55 -8.18
C ARG A 49 7.51 -1.58 -7.12
N TYR A 50 8.73 -1.81 -6.62
CA TYR A 50 9.36 -0.92 -5.64
C TYR A 50 9.51 0.50 -6.19
N GLN A 51 10.02 0.64 -7.43
CA GLN A 51 10.19 1.95 -8.06
C GLN A 51 8.86 2.70 -8.23
N ILE A 52 7.78 2.00 -8.62
CA ILE A 52 6.44 2.59 -8.75
C ILE A 52 5.91 3.09 -7.40
N VAL A 53 6.07 2.30 -6.34
CA VAL A 53 5.68 2.69 -4.97
C VAL A 53 6.50 3.89 -4.49
N LEU A 54 7.82 3.86 -4.68
CA LEU A 54 8.71 4.95 -4.32
C LEU A 54 8.34 6.24 -5.07
N ALA A 55 8.15 6.19 -6.38
CA ALA A 55 7.77 7.34 -7.21
C ALA A 55 6.44 7.93 -6.75
N SER A 56 5.45 7.09 -6.44
CA SER A 56 4.15 7.55 -5.93
C SER A 56 4.28 8.27 -4.59
N ARG A 57 5.14 7.76 -3.69
CA ARG A 57 5.39 8.40 -2.39
C ARG A 57 6.13 9.72 -2.52
N LEU A 58 7.16 9.79 -3.37
CA LEU A 58 7.93 11.01 -3.60
C LEU A 58 7.08 12.13 -4.23
N ALA A 59 6.19 11.78 -5.16
CA ALA A 59 5.27 12.74 -5.77
C ALA A 59 4.06 13.10 -4.87
N GLN A 60 3.95 12.47 -3.70
CA GLN A 60 2.83 12.62 -2.76
C GLN A 60 1.46 12.34 -3.40
N ILE A 61 1.40 11.38 -4.32
CA ILE A 61 0.16 10.93 -4.96
C ILE A 61 -0.39 9.69 -4.26
N ALA A 62 -1.60 9.25 -4.64
CA ALA A 62 -2.21 8.09 -4.00
C ALA A 62 -1.33 6.83 -4.19
N PRO A 63 -1.34 5.88 -3.22
CA PRO A 63 -0.62 4.62 -3.38
C PRO A 63 -0.99 3.95 -4.71
N PRO A 64 -0.03 3.36 -5.42
CA PRO A 64 -0.25 2.84 -6.77
C PRO A 64 -1.17 1.62 -6.76
N ILE A 65 -1.65 1.24 -7.95
CA ILE A 65 -2.44 0.03 -8.17
C ILE A 65 -1.54 -1.04 -8.83
N ASP A 66 -1.50 -2.24 -8.26
CA ASP A 66 -0.73 -3.35 -8.82
C ASP A 66 -1.43 -3.93 -10.05
N GLY A 67 -0.66 -4.65 -10.87
CA GLY A 67 -1.15 -5.24 -12.12
C GLY A 67 -2.19 -6.34 -11.94
N VAL A 68 -2.58 -6.96 -13.03
CA VAL A 68 -3.64 -7.97 -13.05
C VAL A 68 -3.13 -9.33 -12.62
N THR A 69 -4.03 -10.17 -12.13
CA THR A 69 -3.83 -11.63 -12.11
C THR A 69 -4.56 -12.19 -13.33
N PRO A 70 -3.85 -12.80 -14.31
CA PRO A 70 -4.49 -13.29 -15.54
C PRO A 70 -5.51 -14.41 -15.30
N SER A 71 -5.27 -15.23 -14.28
CA SER A 71 -6.23 -16.27 -13.89
C SER A 71 -7.46 -15.67 -13.21
N THR A 72 -8.64 -16.02 -13.72
CA THR A 72 -9.93 -15.56 -13.20
C THR A 72 -10.56 -16.49 -12.17
N ASP A 73 -10.12 -17.75 -12.13
CA ASP A 73 -10.74 -18.82 -11.32
C ASP A 73 -9.79 -19.42 -10.28
N ASP A 74 -8.49 -19.12 -10.33
CA ASP A 74 -7.52 -19.48 -9.30
C ASP A 74 -7.60 -18.47 -8.13
N VAL A 75 -8.49 -18.75 -7.19
CA VAL A 75 -8.74 -17.90 -6.01
C VAL A 75 -7.48 -17.73 -5.16
N GLU A 76 -6.70 -18.79 -4.98
CA GLU A 76 -5.47 -18.76 -4.20
C GLU A 76 -4.44 -17.85 -4.86
N ARG A 77 -4.28 -17.94 -6.19
CA ARG A 77 -3.43 -17.03 -6.96
C ARG A 77 -3.82 -15.57 -6.81
N ILE A 78 -5.11 -15.27 -6.91
CA ILE A 78 -5.61 -13.90 -6.78
C ILE A 78 -5.31 -13.37 -5.37
N ALA A 79 -5.50 -14.19 -4.33
CA ALA A 79 -5.18 -13.82 -2.95
C ALA A 79 -3.67 -13.59 -2.76
N ASP A 80 -2.81 -14.51 -3.19
CA ASP A 80 -1.35 -14.41 -3.10
C ASP A 80 -0.81 -13.15 -3.78
N ASP A 81 -1.28 -12.86 -4.99
CA ASP A 81 -0.88 -11.68 -5.75
C ASP A 81 -1.33 -10.39 -5.09
N THR A 82 -2.53 -10.40 -4.50
CA THR A 82 -3.06 -9.24 -3.79
C THR A 82 -2.30 -8.98 -2.50
N GLU A 83 -1.97 -10.02 -1.74
CA GLU A 83 -1.15 -9.89 -0.54
C GLU A 83 0.29 -9.46 -0.86
N ARG A 84 0.87 -9.91 -1.98
CA ARG A 84 2.16 -9.38 -2.48
C ARG A 84 2.05 -7.88 -2.74
N ALA A 85 1.03 -7.43 -3.46
CA ALA A 85 0.80 -6.02 -3.75
C ALA A 85 0.66 -5.18 -2.46
N LYS A 86 -0.18 -5.64 -1.51
CA LYS A 86 -0.40 -4.99 -0.22
C LYS A 86 0.90 -4.85 0.57
N ARG A 87 1.69 -5.92 0.69
CA ARG A 87 2.99 -5.91 1.40
C ARG A 87 4.01 -4.97 0.76
N MET A 88 3.98 -4.82 -0.56
CA MET A 88 4.86 -3.90 -1.30
C MET A 88 4.44 -2.43 -1.15
N GLY A 89 3.26 -2.13 -0.58
CA GLY A 89 2.78 -0.77 -0.34
C GLY A 89 1.86 -0.20 -1.43
N PHE A 90 1.33 -1.06 -2.31
CA PHE A 90 0.24 -0.70 -3.21
C PHE A 90 -1.06 -0.44 -2.43
N GLY A 91 -1.96 0.36 -3.00
CA GLY A 91 -3.27 0.66 -2.42
C GLY A 91 -4.44 -0.02 -3.12
N GLY A 92 -4.16 -0.93 -4.05
CA GLY A 92 -5.16 -1.66 -4.81
C GLY A 92 -4.51 -2.59 -5.82
N LYS A 93 -5.33 -3.37 -6.51
CA LYS A 93 -4.93 -4.26 -7.61
C LYS A 93 -5.97 -4.20 -8.73
N LEU A 94 -5.52 -4.22 -9.99
CA LEU A 94 -6.43 -4.27 -11.13
C LEU A 94 -7.20 -5.60 -11.16
N CYS A 95 -8.51 -5.53 -11.38
CA CYS A 95 -9.37 -6.69 -11.58
C CYS A 95 -9.82 -6.73 -13.05
N ILE A 96 -9.65 -7.88 -13.70
CA ILE A 96 -10.10 -8.13 -15.09
C ILE A 96 -11.42 -8.91 -15.13
N HIS A 97 -11.89 -9.41 -13.98
CA HIS A 97 -13.14 -10.14 -13.87
C HIS A 97 -13.88 -9.83 -12.55
N PRO A 98 -15.22 -9.71 -12.53
CA PRO A 98 -15.98 -9.39 -11.32
C PRO A 98 -15.73 -10.32 -10.13
N LYS A 99 -15.44 -11.61 -10.37
CA LYS A 99 -15.10 -12.59 -9.32
C LYS A 99 -13.89 -12.16 -8.46
N GLN A 100 -12.94 -11.43 -9.04
CA GLN A 100 -11.72 -10.98 -8.35
C GLN A 100 -11.99 -9.85 -7.35
N VAL A 101 -13.04 -9.06 -7.57
CA VAL A 101 -13.31 -7.83 -6.80
C VAL A 101 -13.46 -8.09 -5.31
N SER A 102 -14.24 -9.11 -4.94
CA SER A 102 -14.47 -9.45 -3.52
C SER A 102 -13.19 -9.89 -2.80
N ILE A 103 -12.35 -10.69 -3.48
CA ILE A 103 -11.08 -11.18 -2.96
C ILE A 103 -10.11 -10.00 -2.77
N VAL A 104 -10.01 -9.13 -3.79
CA VAL A 104 -9.12 -7.96 -3.74
C VAL A 104 -9.55 -6.98 -2.64
N ILE A 105 -10.85 -6.68 -2.53
CA ILE A 105 -11.37 -5.83 -1.45
C ILE A 105 -11.07 -6.43 -0.08
N ALA A 106 -11.30 -7.73 0.11
CA ALA A 106 -11.07 -8.40 1.39
C ALA A 106 -9.60 -8.29 1.82
N ALA A 107 -8.65 -8.53 0.91
CA ALA A 107 -7.22 -8.44 1.19
C ALA A 107 -6.77 -7.01 1.58
N PHE A 108 -7.25 -5.98 0.87
CA PHE A 108 -6.92 -4.58 1.16
C PHE A 108 -7.70 -3.99 2.36
N THR A 109 -8.74 -4.67 2.82
CA THR A 109 -9.52 -4.24 3.99
C THR A 109 -8.78 -4.64 5.28
N PRO A 110 -8.51 -3.69 6.20
CA PRO A 110 -7.93 -4.04 7.50
C PRO A 110 -8.85 -4.96 8.28
N THR A 111 -8.27 -5.96 8.92
CA THR A 111 -8.98 -6.84 9.85
C THR A 111 -9.35 -6.11 11.14
N GLU A 112 -10.32 -6.64 11.89
CA GLU A 112 -10.67 -6.08 13.20
C GLU A 112 -9.48 -6.08 14.17
N GLU A 113 -8.60 -7.09 14.08
CA GLU A 113 -7.38 -7.18 14.88
C GLU A 113 -6.38 -6.07 14.52
N GLU A 114 -6.16 -5.81 13.22
CA GLU A 114 -5.30 -4.73 12.75
C GLU A 114 -5.82 -3.35 13.18
N LEU A 115 -7.14 -3.13 13.10
CA LEU A 115 -7.79 -1.89 13.55
C LEU A 115 -7.66 -1.73 15.07
N ALA A 116 -7.94 -2.78 15.85
CA ALA A 116 -7.81 -2.76 17.31
C ALA A 116 -6.36 -2.53 17.75
N TRP A 117 -5.39 -3.17 17.08
CA TRP A 117 -3.97 -2.91 17.29
C TRP A 117 -3.62 -1.45 17.02
N ALA A 118 -4.00 -0.91 15.87
CA ALA A 118 -3.69 0.46 15.50
C ALA A 118 -4.29 1.46 16.48
N GLN A 119 -5.53 1.23 16.94
CA GLN A 119 -6.16 2.07 17.96
C GLN A 119 -5.39 2.04 19.29
N ARG A 120 -4.95 0.86 19.75
CA ARG A 120 -4.14 0.75 20.98
C ARG A 120 -2.83 1.52 20.87
N VAL A 121 -2.15 1.47 19.72
CA VAL A 121 -0.91 2.22 19.48
C VAL A 121 -1.13 3.72 19.63
N ILE A 122 -2.19 4.26 19.03
CA ILE A 122 -2.49 5.70 19.08
C ILE A 122 -2.87 6.15 20.50
N GLU A 123 -3.66 5.37 21.23
CA GLU A 123 -4.01 5.73 22.61
C GLU A 123 -2.81 5.64 23.57
N ALA A 124 -1.94 4.66 23.37
CA ALA A 124 -0.71 4.53 24.14
C ALA A 124 0.27 5.69 23.88
N ASP A 125 0.42 6.14 22.63
CA ASP A 125 1.23 7.32 22.27
C ASP A 125 0.70 8.60 22.94
N LYS A 126 -0.64 8.83 22.89
CA LYS A 126 -1.26 9.97 23.58
C LYS A 126 -1.05 9.93 25.09
N ALA A 127 -1.18 8.76 25.70
CA ALA A 127 -1.04 8.59 27.14
C ALA A 127 0.42 8.77 27.61
N SER A 128 1.39 8.45 26.77
CA SER A 128 2.81 8.54 27.11
C SER A 128 3.34 9.96 27.14
N LYS A 129 2.68 10.92 26.48
CA LYS A 129 3.15 12.30 26.29
C LYS A 129 4.59 12.37 25.76
N GLY A 130 4.99 11.41 24.92
CA GLY A 130 6.36 11.29 24.38
C GLY A 130 7.27 10.30 25.13
N GLY A 131 6.76 9.60 26.15
CA GLY A 131 7.46 8.49 26.80
C GLY A 131 7.48 7.20 25.98
N ALA A 132 8.52 6.39 26.12
CA ALA A 132 8.59 5.07 25.49
C ALA A 132 7.58 4.11 26.15
N VAL A 133 6.67 3.54 25.35
CA VAL A 133 5.67 2.56 25.79
C VAL A 133 5.86 1.26 25.01
N LYS A 134 5.64 0.11 25.66
CA LYS A 134 5.59 -1.20 25.00
C LYS A 134 4.15 -1.72 25.02
N LEU A 135 3.67 -2.20 23.88
CA LEU A 135 2.39 -2.91 23.77
C LEU A 135 2.65 -4.41 23.62
N ASN A 136 1.88 -5.22 24.35
CA ASN A 136 1.84 -6.67 24.17
C ASN A 136 0.71 -7.03 23.19
N GLY A 137 0.97 -7.88 22.19
CA GLY A 137 -0.01 -8.30 21.20
C GLY A 137 0.60 -8.94 19.95
N ARG A 138 -0.08 -9.97 19.41
CA ARG A 138 0.39 -10.87 18.34
C ARG A 138 0.97 -10.19 17.10
N ILE A 139 0.45 -9.02 16.70
CA ILE A 139 0.91 -8.33 15.49
C ILE A 139 2.33 -7.77 15.66
N LEU A 140 2.78 -7.44 16.89
CA LEU A 140 4.13 -6.92 17.19
C LEU A 140 4.52 -7.14 18.67
N ASP A 141 4.57 -8.39 19.15
CA ASP A 141 4.86 -8.68 20.56
C ASP A 141 6.15 -8.01 21.04
N GLY A 142 6.00 -7.04 21.97
CA GLY A 142 7.13 -6.39 22.65
C GLY A 142 7.79 -5.22 21.90
N ARG A 143 7.24 -4.74 20.78
CA ARG A 143 7.80 -3.55 20.11
C ARG A 143 7.57 -2.27 20.91
N MET A 144 8.59 -1.42 20.91
CA MET A 144 8.50 -0.05 21.40
C MET A 144 7.56 0.72 20.49
N ILE A 145 6.68 1.52 21.08
CA ILE A 145 5.86 2.48 20.35
C ILE A 145 6.75 3.68 20.06
N ASP A 146 7.23 3.73 18.83
CA ASP A 146 8.03 4.81 18.29
C ASP A 146 7.36 5.39 17.02
N ARG A 147 8.00 6.40 16.42
CA ARG A 147 7.44 7.14 15.30
C ARG A 147 7.04 6.23 14.11
N PRO A 148 7.87 5.27 13.65
CA PRO A 148 7.48 4.30 12.63
C PRO A 148 6.22 3.49 12.97
N VAL A 149 6.11 2.98 14.21
CA VAL A 149 4.94 2.19 14.65
C VAL A 149 3.67 3.05 14.68
N ILE A 150 3.76 4.29 15.16
CA ILE A 150 2.65 5.25 15.15
C ILE A 150 2.20 5.57 13.72
N LEU A 151 3.14 5.81 12.80
CA LEU A 151 2.82 6.09 11.39
C LEU A 151 2.13 4.89 10.72
N LEU A 152 2.53 3.66 11.06
CA LEU A 152 1.86 2.46 10.56
C LEU A 152 0.42 2.38 11.10
N ALA A 153 0.22 2.58 12.40
CA ALA A 153 -1.11 2.60 13.01
C ALA A 153 -2.01 3.68 12.39
N GLN A 154 -1.50 4.90 12.20
CA GLN A 154 -2.23 5.99 11.54
C GLN A 154 -2.64 5.61 10.11
N ARG A 155 -1.74 4.94 9.36
CA ARG A 155 -2.05 4.46 8.01
C ARG A 155 -3.14 3.39 8.03
N THR A 156 -3.06 2.41 8.93
CA THR A 156 -4.08 1.36 9.06
C THR A 156 -5.46 1.95 9.36
N LEU A 157 -5.54 2.92 10.27
CA LEU A 157 -6.80 3.61 10.61
C LEU A 157 -7.32 4.50 9.47
N ALA A 158 -6.45 5.02 8.61
CA ALA A 158 -6.86 5.83 7.46
C ALA A 158 -7.46 5.01 6.31
N ILE A 159 -7.29 3.68 6.29
CA ILE A 159 -7.86 2.83 5.23
C ILE A 159 -9.38 2.71 5.44
N PRO A 160 -10.20 3.07 4.43
CA PRO A 160 -11.64 2.83 4.51
C PRO A 160 -11.93 1.33 4.57
N TYR A 161 -12.88 0.92 5.41
CA TYR A 161 -13.29 -0.47 5.57
C TYR A 161 -14.82 -0.59 5.59
N ILE A 162 -15.34 -1.75 5.22
CA ILE A 162 -16.79 -1.99 5.24
C ILE A 162 -17.19 -2.54 6.60
N LYS A 163 -18.17 -1.90 7.25
CA LYS A 163 -18.83 -2.42 8.45
C LYS A 163 -20.31 -2.13 8.38
N ASP A 164 -21.14 -3.14 8.61
CA ASP A 164 -22.61 -3.07 8.52
C ASP A 164 -23.09 -2.59 7.14
N GLY A 165 -22.42 -3.02 6.06
CA GLY A 165 -22.76 -2.65 4.68
C GLY A 165 -22.45 -1.21 4.28
N ARG A 166 -21.70 -0.45 5.10
CA ARG A 166 -21.29 0.93 4.79
C ARG A 166 -19.78 1.06 4.82
N VAL A 167 -19.25 1.88 3.91
CA VAL A 167 -17.85 2.32 3.97
C VAL A 167 -17.69 3.22 5.19
N LYS A 168 -16.84 2.79 6.14
CA LYS A 168 -16.40 3.57 7.29
C LYS A 168 -14.95 3.97 7.08
N ALA A 169 -14.56 5.10 7.63
CA ALA A 169 -13.16 5.52 7.75
C ALA A 169 -12.96 5.95 9.21
N PHE A 170 -11.80 5.63 9.77
CA PHE A 170 -11.48 6.07 11.14
C PHE A 170 -11.04 7.54 11.09
N GLY A 171 -11.91 8.43 11.59
CA GLY A 171 -11.70 9.88 11.52
C GLY A 171 -11.94 10.45 10.11
N THR A 172 -12.49 11.67 10.05
CA THR A 172 -12.79 12.40 8.81
C THR A 172 -11.50 12.86 8.12
N THR A 173 -10.80 11.96 7.43
CA THR A 173 -9.70 12.35 6.55
C THR A 173 -10.20 12.34 5.12
N THR A 174 -10.58 13.52 4.63
CA THR A 174 -10.71 13.77 3.19
C THR A 174 -9.43 13.26 2.52
N PHE A 175 -9.54 12.54 1.39
CA PHE A 175 -8.41 12.21 0.51
C PHE A 175 -7.82 13.51 -0.08
N LYS A 176 -7.23 14.36 0.77
CA LYS A 176 -6.24 15.34 0.36
C LYS A 176 -4.94 14.56 0.10
N ARG A 177 -4.10 15.11 -0.77
CA ARG A 177 -2.70 14.73 -0.94
C ARG A 177 -2.18 14.28 0.43
N LEU A 178 -1.71 13.02 0.53
CA LEU A 178 -1.22 12.50 1.80
C LEU A 178 -0.30 13.56 2.39
N PRO A 179 -0.50 14.00 3.65
CA PRO A 179 0.39 15.00 4.22
C PRO A 179 1.81 14.49 4.00
N ALA A 180 2.66 15.36 3.43
CA ALA A 180 4.07 15.09 3.30
C ALA A 180 4.52 14.50 4.64
N ILE A 181 5.25 13.38 4.62
CA ILE A 181 5.93 12.94 5.84
C ILE A 181 6.75 14.17 6.26
N PRO A 182 6.52 14.75 7.45
CA PRO A 182 7.32 15.89 7.89
C PRO A 182 8.78 15.49 7.74
N ASN A 183 9.56 16.35 7.06
CA ASN A 183 10.95 16.09 6.70
C ASN A 183 11.63 15.27 7.79
N ILE A 184 12.11 14.07 7.43
CA ILE A 184 13.09 13.38 8.26
C ILE A 184 14.27 14.37 8.32
N PRO A 185 14.67 14.86 9.50
CA PRO A 185 15.88 15.65 9.60
C PRO A 185 16.99 14.82 8.97
N THR A 186 17.63 15.37 7.93
CA THR A 186 18.87 14.80 7.42
C THR A 186 19.82 14.63 8.61
N LEU A 187 20.52 13.49 8.70
CA LEU A 187 21.48 13.17 9.76
C LEU A 187 22.75 14.03 9.67
N ASP A 188 22.59 15.34 9.55
CA ASP A 188 23.64 16.36 9.55
C ASP A 188 23.31 17.41 10.63
N GLU A 189 23.23 16.99 11.89
CA GLU A 189 23.52 17.78 13.11
C GLU A 189 24.08 16.86 14.22
#